data_AF-A0A959Q9B1-F1
#
_entry.id   AF-A0A959Q9B1-F1
#
_cell.length_a   1.000
_cell.length_b   1.000
_cell.length_c   1.000
_cell.angle_alpha   90.00
_cell.angle_beta   90.00
_cell.angle_gamma   90.00
#
_symmetry.space_group_name_H-M   'P 1'
#
loop_
_entity.id
_entity.type
_entity.pdbx_description
1 polymer ?
#
loop_
_entity_poly.entity_id
_entity_poly.type
_entity_poly.pdbx_seq_one_letter_code
_entity_poly.pdbx_strand_id
1 'polypeptide(L)'
;MKKQLFLIMALGFLCTGLLSAQETAQSSLVLQWGMGHLKKQDLTFSPMIHSGWSPIQIELGYQRSKRLEQRVSVHYSEYTSQLDQAFTFYSFYNGEGRNYPHNFSLLEINYALGKPLV
;
A
#
# COMPACT_ATOMS: atom_id res chain seq x y z
N MET A 1 14.83 24.43 51.19
CA MET A 1 14.94 25.02 49.83
C MET A 1 16.09 24.41 48.99
N LYS A 2 17.36 24.44 49.43
CA LYS A 2 18.50 23.91 48.63
C LYS A 2 18.39 22.41 48.26
N LYS A 3 17.88 21.57 49.18
CA LYS A 3 17.67 20.12 48.93
C LYS A 3 16.58 19.83 47.90
N GLN A 4 15.54 20.67 47.84
CA GLN A 4 14.46 20.54 46.84
C GLN A 4 14.94 20.97 45.45
N LEU A 5 15.76 22.02 45.36
CA LEU A 5 16.37 22.44 44.10
C LEU A 5 17.30 21.36 43.52
N PHE A 6 18.06 20.68 44.38
CA PHE A 6 18.91 19.55 43.96
C PHE A 6 18.08 18.37 43.45
N LEU A 7 16.95 18.08 44.10
CA LEU A 7 16.06 17.00 43.69
C LEU A 7 15.40 17.29 42.32
N ILE A 8 15.02 18.55 42.07
CA ILE A 8 14.45 18.99 40.79
C ILE A 8 15.49 18.91 39.68
N MET A 9 16.73 19.33 39.93
CA MET A 9 17.81 19.20 38.94
C MET A 9 18.16 17.73 38.65
N ALA A 10 18.20 16.88 39.67
CA ALA A 10 18.44 15.45 39.51
C ALA A 10 17.31 14.78 38.71
N LEU A 11 16.05 15.16 38.95
CA LEU A 11 14.89 14.68 38.18
C LEU A 11 14.93 15.18 36.73
N GLY A 12 15.34 16.43 36.52
CA GLY A 12 15.54 17.00 35.18
C GLY A 12 16.63 16.25 34.39
N PHE A 13 17.74 15.90 35.05
CA PHE A 13 18.84 15.16 34.42
C PHE A 13 18.48 13.68 34.13
N LEU A 14 17.66 13.06 34.99
CA LEU A 14 17.11 11.72 34.75
C LEU A 14 16.13 11.72 33.57
N CYS A 15 15.28 12.74 33.44
CA CYS A 15 14.34 12.85 32.32
C CYS A 15 15.05 13.11 30.98
N THR A 16 16.17 13.85 30.95
CA THR A 16 16.92 14.07 29.71
C THR A 16 17.76 12.85 29.30
N GLY A 17 18.27 12.06 30.25
CA GLY A 17 18.98 10.82 29.96
C GLY A 17 18.10 9.70 29.37
N LEU A 18 16.80 9.70 29.68
CA LEU A 18 15.84 8.70 29.19
C LEU A 18 15.34 8.97 27.75
N LEU A 19 15.42 10.21 27.28
CA LEU A 19 15.03 10.58 25.90
C LEU A 19 16.11 10.22 24.87
N SER A 20 17.38 10.20 25.27
CA SER A 20 18.52 9.90 24.38
C SER A 20 18.79 8.40 24.17
N ALA A 21 18.03 7.51 24.84
CA ALA A 21 18.19 6.05 24.75
C ALA A 21 17.16 5.36 23.82
N GLN A 22 16.34 6.14 23.10
CA GLN A 22 15.40 5.59 22.14
C GLN A 22 16.11 5.32 20.79
N GLU A 23 16.86 4.22 20.70
CA GLU A 23 16.95 3.45 19.45
C GLU A 23 15.55 2.86 19.17
N THR A 24 14.59 3.72 18.85
CA THR A 24 13.22 3.27 18.67
C THR A 24 13.14 2.51 17.36
N ALA A 25 13.13 1.19 17.44
CA ALA A 25 12.68 0.37 16.33
C ALA A 25 11.27 0.84 15.96
N GLN A 26 11.13 1.59 14.87
CA GLN A 26 9.85 2.15 14.45
C GLN A 26 9.12 1.09 13.64
N SER A 27 8.05 0.52 14.21
CA SER A 27 7.11 -0.32 13.48
C SER A 27 5.80 0.42 13.24
N SER A 28 5.29 0.36 12.03
CA SER A 28 3.97 0.89 11.68
C SER A 28 3.15 -0.17 10.95
N LEU A 29 1.86 -0.20 11.28
CA LEU A 29 0.83 -0.91 10.54
C LEU A 29 -0.03 0.14 9.85
N VAL A 30 -0.23 -0.01 8.55
CA VAL A 30 -0.97 0.93 7.70
C VAL A 30 -2.14 0.19 7.09
N LEU A 31 -3.33 0.73 7.20
CA LEU A 31 -4.52 0.30 6.47
C LEU A 31 -4.96 1.45 5.58
N GLN A 32 -5.02 1.21 4.29
CA GLN A 32 -5.59 2.14 3.32
C GLN A 32 -6.80 1.48 2.69
N TRP A 33 -7.86 2.24 2.50
CA TRP A 33 -8.99 1.81 1.69
C TRP A 33 -9.52 3.00 0.89
N GLY A 34 -10.16 2.73 -0.23
CA GLY A 34 -10.90 3.75 -0.95
C GLY A 34 -11.03 3.46 -2.43
N MET A 35 -11.51 4.49 -3.13
CA MET A 35 -11.60 4.48 -4.58
C MET A 35 -10.31 5.06 -5.16
N GLY A 36 -9.95 4.62 -6.35
CA GLY A 36 -8.82 5.21 -7.06
C GLY A 36 -8.70 4.69 -8.49
N HIS A 37 -7.74 5.26 -9.21
CA HIS A 37 -7.50 4.93 -10.60
C HIS A 37 -6.38 3.88 -10.70
N LEU A 38 -6.70 2.71 -11.26
CA LEU A 38 -5.74 1.65 -11.53
C LEU A 38 -5.24 1.76 -12.97
N LYS A 39 -3.95 1.46 -13.17
CA LYS A 39 -3.34 1.32 -14.49
C LYS A 39 -2.37 0.15 -14.46
N LYS A 40 -2.67 -0.92 -15.20
CA LYS A 40 -1.87 -2.14 -15.19
C LYS A 40 -1.75 -2.76 -16.58
N GLN A 41 -0.57 -3.29 -16.87
CA GLN A 41 -0.31 -3.99 -18.12
C GLN A 41 -0.53 -5.50 -17.93
N ASP A 42 -1.34 -6.11 -18.79
CA ASP A 42 -1.56 -7.56 -18.77
C ASP A 42 -0.47 -8.28 -19.59
N LEU A 43 0.66 -8.57 -18.96
CA LEU A 43 1.77 -9.24 -19.64
C LEU A 43 1.46 -10.69 -20.08
N THR A 44 0.30 -11.25 -19.71
CA THR A 44 -0.08 -12.63 -20.01
C THR A 44 -0.82 -12.74 -21.34
N PHE A 45 -1.71 -11.78 -21.64
CA PHE A 45 -2.62 -11.88 -22.78
C PHE A 45 -2.46 -10.76 -23.82
N SER A 46 -1.91 -9.59 -23.45
CA SER A 46 -1.85 -8.46 -24.38
C SER A 46 -0.87 -7.37 -23.93
N PRO A 47 -0.08 -6.75 -24.83
CA PRO A 47 0.76 -5.59 -24.46
C PRO A 47 -0.06 -4.36 -24.02
N MET A 48 -1.39 -4.42 -24.08
CA MET A 48 -2.30 -3.35 -23.69
C MET A 48 -2.21 -3.04 -22.18
N ILE A 49 -2.27 -1.75 -21.87
CA ILE A 49 -2.39 -1.25 -20.52
C ILE A 49 -3.86 -1.00 -20.24
N HIS A 50 -4.43 -1.74 -19.31
CA HIS A 50 -5.77 -1.51 -18.83
C HIS A 50 -5.73 -0.43 -17.75
N SER A 51 -6.56 0.60 -17.91
CA SER A 51 -6.73 1.65 -16.90
C SER A 51 -8.20 1.86 -16.61
N GLY A 52 -8.56 1.97 -15.33
CA GLY A 52 -9.95 2.08 -14.91
C GLY A 52 -10.09 2.54 -13.47
N TRP A 53 -11.29 3.00 -13.12
CA TRP A 53 -11.63 3.29 -11.74
C TRP A 53 -11.93 2.00 -10.99
N SER A 54 -11.33 1.87 -9.82
CA SER A 54 -11.54 0.78 -8.88
C SER A 54 -12.32 1.33 -7.70
N PRO A 55 -13.59 0.96 -7.51
CA PRO A 55 -14.36 1.40 -6.35
C PRO A 55 -13.85 0.79 -5.05
N ILE A 56 -13.19 -0.37 -5.14
CA ILE A 56 -12.63 -1.10 -4.01
C ILE A 56 -11.12 -1.20 -4.21
N GLN A 57 -10.37 -0.51 -3.36
CA GLN A 57 -8.94 -0.72 -3.15
C GLN A 57 -8.71 -0.82 -1.66
N ILE A 58 -7.99 -1.85 -1.21
CA ILE A 58 -7.67 -2.10 0.19
C ILE A 58 -6.20 -2.49 0.27
N GLU A 59 -5.40 -1.75 1.03
CA GLU A 59 -4.00 -2.08 1.29
C GLU A 59 -3.79 -2.27 2.79
N LEU A 60 -3.15 -3.39 3.15
CA LEU A 60 -2.58 -3.61 4.47
C LEU A 60 -1.06 -3.62 4.36
N GLY A 61 -0.41 -2.66 4.99
CA GLY A 61 1.04 -2.49 5.00
C GLY A 61 1.62 -2.65 6.40
N TYR A 62 2.78 -3.31 6.49
CA TYR A 62 3.62 -3.36 7.67
C TYR A 62 5.00 -2.83 7.32
N GLN A 63 5.49 -1.87 8.10
CA GLN A 63 6.85 -1.36 8.00
C GLN A 63 7.56 -1.50 9.34
N ARG A 64 8.85 -1.84 9.29
CA ARG A 64 9.72 -1.90 10.45
C ARG A 64 11.09 -1.33 10.11
N SER A 65 11.51 -0.31 10.86
CA SER A 65 12.85 0.25 10.83
C SER A 65 13.62 -0.20 12.06
N LYS A 66 14.76 -0.88 11.85
CA LYS A 66 15.74 -1.19 12.90
C LYS A 66 17.15 -1.21 12.29
N ARG A 67 17.80 -2.37 12.26
CA ARG A 67 19.08 -2.57 11.53
C ARG A 67 18.88 -2.62 10.01
N LEU A 68 17.71 -3.09 9.60
CA LEU A 68 17.25 -3.13 8.22
C LEU A 68 15.89 -2.47 8.16
N GLU A 69 15.62 -1.83 7.04
CA GLU A 69 14.29 -1.38 6.65
C GLU A 69 13.54 -2.58 6.07
N GLN A 70 12.39 -2.89 6.64
CA GLN A 70 11.50 -3.94 6.20
C GLN A 70 10.16 -3.33 5.84
N ARG A 71 9.62 -3.70 4.69
CA ARG A 71 8.25 -3.36 4.28
C ARG A 71 7.59 -4.57 3.65
N VAL A 72 6.39 -4.88 4.10
CA VAL A 72 5.49 -5.85 3.48
C VAL A 72 4.19 -5.12 3.22
N SER A 73 3.58 -5.25 2.05
CA SER A 73 2.20 -4.84 1.85
C SER A 73 1.42 -5.84 1.03
N VAL A 74 0.14 -5.96 1.37
CA VAL A 74 -0.85 -6.74 0.64
C VAL A 74 -1.89 -5.75 0.15
N HIS A 75 -2.04 -5.65 -1.17
CA HIS A 75 -2.99 -4.76 -1.82
C HIS A 75 -4.00 -5.59 -2.60
N TYR A 76 -5.27 -5.35 -2.32
CA TYR A 76 -6.42 -5.93 -3.01
C TYR A 76 -7.18 -4.85 -3.75
N SER A 77 -7.52 -5.10 -5.01
CA SER A 77 -8.35 -4.19 -5.78
C SER A 77 -9.26 -4.89 -6.77
N GLU A 78 -10.39 -4.26 -7.09
CA GLU A 78 -11.35 -4.74 -8.08
C GLU A 78 -11.71 -3.63 -9.06
N TYR A 79 -11.53 -3.87 -10.35
CA TYR A 79 -12.01 -2.93 -11.37
C TYR A 79 -12.65 -3.65 -12.55
N THR A 80 -13.57 -2.92 -13.18
CA THR A 80 -14.27 -3.36 -14.37
C THR A 80 -13.77 -2.54 -15.56
N SER A 81 -13.30 -3.19 -16.63
CA SER A 81 -12.76 -2.51 -17.81
C SER A 81 -13.83 -2.00 -18.77
N GLN A 82 -15.03 -1.67 -18.28
CA GLN A 82 -16.14 -1.26 -19.12
C GLN A 82 -15.94 0.19 -19.57
N LEU A 83 -15.46 0.36 -20.80
CA LEU A 83 -15.34 1.68 -21.44
C LEU A 83 -16.69 2.22 -21.92
N ASP A 84 -17.62 1.33 -22.31
CA ASP A 84 -18.94 1.71 -22.85
C ASP A 84 -20.01 0.62 -22.57
N GLN A 85 -21.27 0.90 -22.89
CA GLN A 85 -22.37 -0.06 -22.78
C GLN A 85 -22.10 -1.33 -23.59
N ALA A 86 -22.58 -2.46 -23.09
CA ALA A 86 -22.47 -3.74 -23.79
C ALA A 86 -23.14 -3.64 -25.16
N PHE A 87 -22.35 -3.77 -26.22
CA PHE A 87 -22.84 -3.73 -27.60
C PHE A 87 -22.75 -5.11 -28.25
N THR A 88 -23.63 -5.33 -29.22
CA THR A 88 -23.60 -6.50 -30.08
C THR A 88 -22.70 -6.20 -31.28
N PHE A 89 -21.83 -7.14 -31.63
CA PHE A 89 -20.97 -7.08 -32.81
C PHE A 89 -21.15 -8.33 -33.66
N TYR A 90 -20.89 -8.21 -34.96
CA TYR A 90 -20.92 -9.35 -35.87
C TYR A 90 -19.48 -9.76 -36.20
N SER A 91 -19.10 -10.98 -35.82
CA SER A 91 -17.82 -11.58 -36.18
C SER A 91 -17.99 -12.40 -37.45
N PHE A 92 -17.08 -12.23 -38.41
CA PHE A 92 -17.09 -12.99 -39.66
C PHE A 92 -17.03 -14.53 -39.44
N TYR A 93 -16.40 -14.97 -38.35
CA TYR A 93 -16.21 -16.39 -38.04
C TYR A 93 -17.28 -16.99 -37.12
N ASN A 94 -17.85 -16.18 -36.22
CA ASN A 94 -18.70 -16.67 -35.13
C ASN A 94 -20.12 -16.07 -35.13
N GLY A 95 -20.48 -15.25 -36.12
CA GLY A 95 -21.78 -14.60 -36.19
C GLY A 95 -21.97 -13.50 -35.14
N GLU A 96 -23.17 -13.39 -34.61
CA GLU A 96 -23.52 -12.38 -33.60
C GLU A 96 -22.85 -12.68 -32.25
N GLY A 97 -22.05 -11.73 -31.76
CA GLY A 97 -21.39 -11.77 -30.46
C GLY A 97 -21.76 -10.56 -29.61
N ARG A 98 -21.73 -10.72 -28.29
CA ARG A 98 -22.00 -9.63 -27.35
C ARG A 98 -20.75 -9.35 -26.54
N ASN A 99 -20.39 -8.07 -26.44
CA ASN A 99 -19.28 -7.65 -25.58
C ASN A 99 -19.76 -7.61 -24.12
N TYR A 100 -19.04 -8.27 -23.22
CA TYR A 100 -19.30 -8.24 -21.79
C TYR A 100 -18.15 -7.53 -21.06
N PRO A 101 -18.46 -6.77 -20.00
CA PRO A 101 -17.43 -6.15 -19.18
C PRO A 101 -16.56 -7.23 -18.53
N HIS A 102 -15.24 -7.05 -18.60
CA HIS A 102 -14.31 -7.89 -17.89
C HIS A 102 -14.11 -7.31 -16.49
N ASN A 103 -14.30 -8.14 -15.48
CA ASN A 103 -14.02 -7.81 -14.09
C ASN A 103 -12.66 -8.40 -13.73
N PHE A 104 -11.81 -7.57 -13.14
CA PHE A 104 -10.49 -7.95 -12.69
C PHE A 104 -10.41 -7.82 -11.19
N SER A 105 -10.09 -8.92 -10.51
CA SER A 105 -9.70 -8.94 -9.10
C SER A 105 -8.19 -9.07 -9.04
N LEU A 106 -7.54 -8.18 -8.30
CA LEU A 106 -6.09 -8.12 -8.21
C LEU A 106 -5.65 -8.27 -6.77
N LEU A 107 -4.72 -9.19 -6.54
CA LEU A 107 -4.00 -9.34 -5.29
C LEU A 107 -2.51 -9.10 -5.56
N GLU A 108 -1.95 -8.12 -4.87
CA GLU A 108 -0.55 -7.72 -4.99
C GLU A 108 0.13 -7.91 -3.64
N ILE A 109 1.26 -8.62 -3.64
CA ILE A 109 2.07 -8.83 -2.44
C ILE A 109 3.42 -8.20 -2.72
N ASN A 110 3.73 -7.14 -1.99
CA ASN A 110 4.98 -6.41 -2.12
C ASN A 110 5.85 -6.67 -0.90
N TYR A 111 7.14 -6.90 -1.14
CA TYR A 111 8.13 -7.04 -0.08
C TYR A 111 9.38 -6.24 -0.43
N ALA A 112 9.91 -5.52 0.56
CA ALA A 112 11.19 -4.84 0.46
C ALA A 112 12.00 -5.05 1.74
N LEU A 113 13.30 -5.25 1.53
CA LEU A 113 14.31 -5.33 2.58
C LEU A 113 15.52 -4.51 2.16
N GLY A 114 15.96 -3.58 3.01
CA GLY A 114 17.07 -2.70 2.70
C GLY A 114 17.89 -2.32 3.93
N LYS A 115 19.09 -1.81 3.70
CA LYS A 115 19.84 -1.09 4.75
C LYS A 115 19.39 0.38 4.73
N PRO A 116 19.27 1.05 5.88
CA PRO A 116 19.08 2.49 5.88
C PRO A 116 20.27 3.16 5.18
N LEU A 117 19.98 4.13 4.30
CA LEU A 117 20.98 5.01 3.73
C LEU A 117 21.38 5.97 4.85
N VAL A 118 22.42 5.61 5.59
CA VAL A 118 23.11 6.49 6.54
C VAL A 118 24.03 7.43 5.77
#